data_AF-A0A559RRH1-F1
#
_entry.id   AF-A0A559RRH1-F1
#
_cell.length_a   1.000
_cell.length_b   1.000
_cell.length_c   1.000
_cell.angle_alpha   90.00
_cell.angle_beta   90.00
_cell.angle_gamma   90.00
#
_symmetry.space_group_name_H-M   'P 1'
#
loop_
_entity.id
_entity.type
_entity.pdbx_description
1 polymer ?
#
loop_
_entity_poly.entity_id
_entity_poly.type
_entity_poly.pdbx_seq_one_letter_code
_entity_poly.pdbx_strand_id
1 'polypeptide(L)'
;MTIKCFLCLYLLPIIHDPQIMNLIKNYLYSIVILCAFTACSNDILGEEDTSSTLETSSEVVNNTVFANELLEVLNEYRASIGLNSLSQHDESEELAVKHSYYMVQQNEASHDNFYDRAQILQESGANYVSENVAFGYYDAASVLQGWLDSPSHKSAIEGNYTHSGIGIVHTDNGVPYFTQLFIR
;
A
#
# COMPACT_ATOMS: atom_id res chain seq x y z
N MET A 1 62.99 -27.29 -4.25
CA MET A 1 64.10 -26.49 -3.69
C MET A 1 63.54 -25.11 -3.41
N THR A 2 63.59 -24.70 -2.15
CA THR A 2 62.63 -23.78 -1.52
C THR A 2 63.37 -22.51 -1.07
N ILE A 3 62.84 -21.34 -1.42
CA ILE A 3 63.12 -20.01 -0.81
C ILE A 3 61.75 -19.32 -0.88
N LYS A 4 60.86 -19.29 0.13
CA LYS A 4 60.87 -18.79 1.52
C LYS A 4 61.11 -17.28 1.69
N CYS A 5 60.04 -16.62 2.15
CA CYS A 5 59.93 -15.37 2.91
C CYS A 5 60.26 -14.05 2.21
N PHE A 6 59.29 -13.14 2.11
CA PHE A 6 58.95 -12.14 3.13
C PHE A 6 57.70 -11.35 2.69
N LEU A 7 56.99 -10.74 3.64
CA LEU A 7 55.73 -9.98 3.53
C LEU A 7 54.42 -10.78 3.66
N CYS A 8 54.28 -11.48 4.78
CA CYS A 8 53.01 -11.55 5.50
C CYS A 8 53.37 -11.50 6.98
N LEU A 9 53.40 -10.29 7.57
CA LEU A 9 53.56 -10.02 9.02
C LEU A 9 53.61 -8.50 9.25
N TYR A 10 52.45 -7.83 9.16
CA TYR A 10 52.15 -6.63 9.95
C TYR A 10 50.68 -6.78 10.37
N LEU A 11 50.44 -7.61 11.39
CA LEU A 11 50.19 -7.15 12.75
C LEU A 11 48.78 -6.53 12.91
N LEU A 12 47.76 -7.40 12.85
CA LEU A 12 46.84 -7.49 13.98
C LEU A 12 47.65 -8.14 15.12
N PRO A 13 47.89 -7.40 16.22
CA PRO A 13 47.19 -7.75 17.45
C PRO A 13 46.88 -6.48 18.27
N ILE A 14 45.74 -5.83 18.03
CA ILE A 14 45.25 -4.73 18.91
C ILE A 14 44.30 -5.30 20.00
N ILE A 15 44.39 -6.59 20.32
CA ILE A 15 43.46 -7.21 21.29
C ILE A 15 44.20 -8.05 22.34
N HIS A 16 45.39 -7.63 22.80
CA HIS A 16 46.04 -8.23 23.97
C HIS A 16 46.85 -7.23 24.81
N ASP A 17 46.46 -5.94 24.81
CA ASP A 17 46.99 -4.98 25.78
C ASP A 17 46.03 -4.87 26.98
N PRO A 18 46.43 -5.32 28.20
CA PRO A 18 45.59 -5.25 29.40
C PRO A 18 45.28 -3.80 29.85
N GLN A 19 46.05 -2.80 29.40
CA GLN A 19 45.75 -1.38 29.69
C GLN A 19 44.55 -0.89 28.86
N ILE A 20 44.44 -1.32 27.60
CA ILE A 20 43.34 -0.93 26.69
C ILE A 20 42.01 -1.58 27.13
N MET A 21 42.04 -2.83 27.59
CA MET A 21 40.83 -3.52 28.07
C MET A 21 40.27 -2.91 29.37
N ASN A 22 41.13 -2.39 30.25
CA ASN A 22 40.71 -1.67 31.45
C ASN A 22 40.16 -0.27 31.14
N LEU A 23 40.68 0.38 30.10
CA LEU A 23 40.17 1.66 29.61
C LEU A 23 38.75 1.51 29.01
N ILE A 24 38.50 0.44 28.25
CA ILE A 24 37.17 0.11 27.69
C ILE A 24 36.19 -0.30 28.79
N LYS A 25 36.60 -1.12 29.77
CA LYS A 25 35.75 -1.48 30.92
C LYS A 25 35.37 -0.25 31.74
N ASN A 26 36.32 0.64 32.05
CA ASN A 26 36.02 1.86 32.82
C ASN A 26 35.09 2.80 32.06
N TYR A 27 35.24 2.91 30.74
CA TYR A 27 34.32 3.69 29.89
C TYR A 27 32.90 3.09 29.84
N LEU A 28 32.78 1.76 29.77
CA LEU A 28 31.49 1.05 29.83
C LEU A 28 30.83 1.14 31.22
N TYR A 29 31.60 1.09 32.31
CA TYR A 29 31.08 1.30 33.67
C TYR A 29 30.62 2.74 33.92
N SER A 30 31.22 3.74 33.25
CA SER A 30 30.80 5.14 33.34
C SER A 30 29.50 5.45 32.57
N ILE A 31 29.20 4.72 31.48
CA ILE A 31 27.94 4.89 30.72
C ILE A 31 26.74 4.26 31.44
N VAL A 32 26.95 3.18 32.20
CA VAL A 32 25.87 2.51 32.96
C VAL A 32 25.45 3.31 34.23
N ILE A 33 26.26 4.26 34.69
CA ILE A 33 26.02 5.07 35.90
C ILE A 33 25.34 6.42 35.61
N LEU A 34 24.94 6.70 34.36
CA LEU A 34 24.17 7.91 33.99
C LEU A 34 22.67 7.65 33.75
N CYS A 35 22.15 6.46 34.11
CA CYS A 35 20.71 6.16 34.09
C CYS A 35 20.08 6.05 35.49
N ALA A 36 20.79 6.47 36.54
CA ALA A 36 20.35 6.32 37.93
C ALA A 36 20.16 7.68 38.65
N PHE A 37 19.22 8.48 38.17
CA PHE A 37 18.55 9.55 38.93
C PHE A 37 17.07 9.54 38.49
N THR A 38 16.18 8.78 39.15
CA THR A 38 15.18 9.22 40.18
C THR A 38 14.32 10.42 39.71
N ALA A 39 13.00 10.49 39.79
CA ALA A 39 11.91 9.72 40.39
C ALA A 39 10.58 10.22 39.74
N CYS A 40 9.42 9.62 39.92
CA CYS A 40 8.50 9.98 41.01
C CYS A 40 7.40 8.93 41.23
N SER A 41 7.06 8.80 42.52
CA SER A 41 6.02 8.06 43.22
C SER A 41 4.88 7.38 42.46
N ASN A 42 4.59 6.15 42.90
CA ASN A 42 3.28 5.54 42.80
C ASN A 42 2.41 6.02 43.97
N ASP A 43 1.33 6.74 43.70
CA ASP A 43 0.15 6.75 44.55
C ASP A 43 -1.01 6.12 43.76
N ILE A 44 -1.64 5.14 44.39
CA ILE A 44 -2.78 4.37 43.91
C ILE A 44 -4.05 5.24 44.04
N LEU A 45 -4.90 5.25 43.02
CA LEU A 45 -6.36 4.93 43.07
C LEU A 45 -7.09 5.61 41.90
N GLY A 46 -7.62 4.79 41.00
CA GLY A 46 -8.47 5.20 39.89
C GLY A 46 -8.58 4.09 38.86
N GLU A 47 -9.37 3.06 39.17
CA GLU A 47 -9.96 2.19 38.15
C GLU A 47 -10.77 3.07 37.19
N GLU A 48 -10.44 3.06 35.90
CA GLU A 48 -11.44 3.02 34.82
C GLU A 48 -10.77 2.59 33.50
N ASP A 49 -11.10 1.36 33.15
CA ASP A 49 -11.28 0.70 31.86
C ASP A 49 -10.91 1.41 30.53
N THR A 50 -10.39 0.59 29.62
CA THR A 50 -10.24 0.78 28.17
C THR A 50 -9.39 1.95 27.64
N SER A 51 -8.26 1.66 26.99
CA SER A 51 -7.99 2.20 25.63
C SER A 51 -6.70 1.62 25.02
N SER A 52 -6.89 0.92 23.92
CA SER A 52 -6.12 1.07 22.68
C SER A 52 -4.63 0.76 22.70
N THR A 53 -4.30 -0.50 22.41
CA THR A 53 -3.13 -0.86 21.60
C THR A 53 -3.10 0.03 20.36
N LEU A 54 -2.14 0.97 20.31
CA LEU A 54 -1.81 1.74 19.13
C LEU A 54 -1.07 0.83 18.15
N GLU A 55 -1.81 -0.02 17.46
CA GLU A 55 -1.38 -0.60 16.19
C GLU A 55 -1.46 0.55 15.16
N THR A 56 -0.31 1.07 14.76
CA THR A 56 -0.21 1.88 13.53
C THR A 56 -0.54 0.97 12.36
N SER A 57 -1.83 0.88 12.01
CA SER A 57 -2.25 0.35 10.73
C SER A 57 -1.76 1.31 9.65
N SER A 58 -0.83 0.87 8.80
CA SER A 58 -0.50 1.59 7.58
C SER A 58 -1.78 1.74 6.77
N GLU A 59 -2.31 2.96 6.67
CA GLU A 59 -3.49 3.21 5.84
C GLU A 59 -3.14 2.84 4.40
N VAL A 60 -3.99 2.04 3.76
CA VAL A 60 -3.87 1.75 2.33
C VAL A 60 -4.23 3.02 1.58
N VAL A 61 -3.26 3.64 0.92
CA VAL A 61 -3.44 4.91 0.23
C VAL A 61 -3.78 4.67 -1.25
N ASN A 62 -4.89 5.25 -1.71
CA ASN A 62 -5.24 5.32 -3.13
C ASN A 62 -4.29 6.27 -3.87
N ASN A 63 -3.80 5.89 -5.06
CA ASN A 63 -3.14 6.85 -5.95
C ASN A 63 -4.20 7.70 -6.68
N THR A 64 -4.69 8.74 -5.99
CA THR A 64 -5.78 9.60 -6.45
C THR A 64 -5.44 10.41 -7.70
N VAL A 65 -4.18 10.79 -7.90
CA VAL A 65 -3.73 11.47 -9.13
C VAL A 65 -3.97 10.56 -10.33
N PHE A 66 -3.48 9.32 -10.24
CA PHE A 66 -3.65 8.35 -11.32
C PHE A 66 -5.12 7.94 -11.50
N ALA A 67 -5.88 7.82 -10.41
CA ALA A 67 -7.32 7.50 -10.48
C ALA A 67 -8.12 8.61 -11.21
N ASN A 68 -7.80 9.88 -10.95
CA ASN A 68 -8.44 11.02 -11.62
C ASN A 68 -8.09 11.09 -13.11
N GLU A 69 -6.82 10.92 -13.46
CA GLU A 69 -6.38 10.86 -14.86
C GLU A 69 -7.08 9.71 -15.61
N LEU A 70 -7.24 8.55 -14.98
CA LEU A 70 -7.94 7.41 -15.55
C LEU A 70 -9.44 7.68 -15.76
N LEU A 71 -10.11 8.31 -14.79
CA LEU A 71 -11.51 8.70 -14.94
C LEU A 71 -11.69 9.73 -16.06
N GLU A 72 -10.76 10.68 -16.20
CA GLU A 72 -10.76 11.69 -17.25
C GLU A 72 -10.70 11.07 -18.64
N VAL A 73 -9.65 10.27 -18.95
CA VAL A 73 -9.50 9.66 -20.28
C VAL A 73 -10.65 8.68 -20.61
N LEU A 74 -11.20 8.00 -19.60
CA LEU A 74 -12.35 7.13 -19.77
C LEU A 74 -13.61 7.93 -20.11
N ASN A 75 -13.80 9.09 -19.48
CA ASN A 75 -14.91 9.99 -19.79
C ASN A 75 -14.76 10.67 -21.15
N GLU A 76 -13.54 10.99 -21.58
CA GLU A 76 -13.25 11.44 -22.95
C GLU A 76 -13.63 10.36 -23.98
N TYR A 77 -13.26 9.10 -23.73
CA TYR A 77 -13.67 7.98 -24.56
C TYR A 77 -15.19 7.84 -24.61
N ARG A 78 -15.86 7.83 -23.45
CA ARG A 78 -17.32 7.75 -23.37
C ARG A 78 -18.00 8.88 -24.15
N ALA A 79 -17.51 10.11 -24.02
CA ALA A 79 -18.02 11.25 -24.78
C ALA A 79 -17.84 11.08 -26.29
N SER A 80 -16.71 10.50 -26.73
CA SER A 80 -16.43 10.26 -28.16
C SER A 80 -17.41 9.31 -28.83
N ILE A 81 -18.05 8.42 -28.05
CA ILE A 81 -19.08 7.48 -28.52
C ILE A 81 -20.50 7.90 -28.11
N GLY A 82 -20.68 9.13 -27.61
CA GLY A 82 -21.98 9.70 -27.28
C GLY A 82 -22.60 9.22 -25.96
N LEU A 83 -21.80 8.68 -25.04
CA LEU A 83 -22.22 8.30 -23.69
C LEU A 83 -22.00 9.45 -22.70
N ASN A 84 -22.81 9.47 -21.64
CA ASN A 84 -22.65 10.42 -20.54
C ASN A 84 -21.37 10.12 -19.74
N SER A 85 -20.73 11.17 -19.22
CA SER A 85 -19.62 11.04 -18.29
C SER A 85 -20.06 10.37 -16.98
N LEU A 86 -19.15 9.61 -16.37
CA LEU A 86 -19.30 9.02 -15.04
C LEU A 86 -18.85 10.03 -13.99
N SER A 87 -19.68 10.24 -12.98
CA SER A 87 -19.32 10.99 -11.78
C SER A 87 -18.56 10.11 -10.80
N GLN A 88 -17.63 10.68 -10.03
CA GLN A 88 -16.97 9.96 -8.95
C GLN A 88 -17.97 9.56 -7.85
N HIS A 89 -17.76 8.40 -7.22
CA HIS A 89 -18.56 7.92 -6.10
C HIS A 89 -17.68 7.33 -5.00
N ASP A 90 -17.74 7.92 -3.81
CA ASP A 90 -16.79 7.68 -2.72
C ASP A 90 -16.82 6.25 -2.18
N GLU A 91 -18.00 5.67 -1.96
CA GLU A 91 -18.11 4.29 -1.45
C GLU A 91 -17.62 3.26 -2.48
N SER A 92 -17.84 3.54 -3.77
CA SER A 92 -17.29 2.71 -4.84
C SER A 92 -15.76 2.82 -4.89
N GLU A 93 -15.22 4.01 -4.65
CA GLU A 93 -13.76 4.19 -4.58
C GLU A 93 -13.18 3.44 -3.37
N GLU A 94 -13.78 3.56 -2.20
CA GLU A 94 -13.30 2.88 -0.99
C GLU A 94 -13.25 1.36 -1.18
N LEU A 95 -14.31 0.77 -1.75
CA LEU A 95 -14.37 -0.66 -2.05
C LEU A 95 -13.36 -1.06 -3.13
N ALA A 96 -13.14 -0.21 -4.14
CA ALA A 96 -12.15 -0.45 -5.17
C ALA A 96 -10.71 -0.40 -4.61
N VAL A 97 -10.40 0.52 -3.68
CA VAL A 97 -9.10 0.59 -2.99
C VAL A 97 -8.85 -0.67 -2.18
N LYS A 98 -9.85 -1.12 -1.41
CA LYS A 98 -9.79 -2.36 -0.63
C LYS A 98 -9.51 -3.56 -1.53
N HIS A 99 -10.15 -3.66 -2.69
CA HIS A 99 -9.92 -4.77 -3.62
C HIS A 99 -8.57 -4.70 -4.32
N SER A 100 -8.12 -3.51 -4.74
CA SER A 100 -6.79 -3.33 -5.31
C SER A 100 -5.69 -3.70 -4.32
N TYR A 101 -5.87 -3.37 -3.04
CA TYR A 101 -4.98 -3.83 -1.98
C TYR A 101 -5.05 -5.34 -1.78
N TYR A 102 -6.23 -5.94 -1.82
CA TYR A 102 -6.36 -7.40 -1.78
C TYR A 102 -5.59 -8.08 -2.93
N MET A 103 -5.72 -7.59 -4.15
CA MET A 103 -4.98 -8.11 -5.32
C MET A 103 -3.46 -7.94 -5.17
N VAL A 104 -3.00 -6.83 -4.60
CA VAL A 104 -1.59 -6.64 -4.21
C VAL A 104 -1.14 -7.74 -3.24
N GLN A 105 -1.94 -8.03 -2.22
CA GLN A 105 -1.62 -9.08 -1.23
C GLN A 105 -1.63 -10.50 -1.82
N GLN A 106 -2.49 -10.76 -2.81
CA GLN A 106 -2.50 -12.04 -3.53
C GLN A 106 -1.44 -12.12 -4.63
N ASN A 107 -0.85 -10.98 -5.02
CA ASN A 107 0.02 -10.85 -6.19
C ASN A 107 -0.66 -11.41 -7.47
N GLU A 108 -1.97 -11.21 -7.60
CA GLU A 108 -2.79 -11.71 -8.70
C GLU A 108 -3.96 -10.76 -8.95
N ALA A 109 -4.25 -10.47 -10.22
CA ALA A 109 -5.45 -9.73 -10.59
C ALA A 109 -6.65 -10.69 -10.63
N SER A 110 -7.70 -10.38 -9.88
CA SER A 110 -8.87 -11.26 -9.77
C SER A 110 -10.16 -10.46 -9.55
N HIS A 111 -11.29 -11.11 -9.78
CA HIS A 111 -12.63 -10.61 -9.42
C HIS A 111 -13.13 -11.21 -8.09
N ASP A 112 -12.22 -11.69 -7.24
CA ASP A 112 -12.61 -12.36 -5.99
C ASP A 112 -13.49 -11.46 -5.14
N ASN A 113 -14.53 -12.05 -4.54
CA ASN A 113 -15.48 -11.35 -3.67
C ASN A 113 -16.25 -10.20 -4.35
N PHE A 114 -16.32 -10.16 -5.69
CA PHE A 114 -17.07 -9.15 -6.44
C PHE A 114 -18.53 -9.05 -5.98
N TYR A 115 -19.20 -10.18 -5.75
CA TYR A 115 -20.61 -10.18 -5.33
C TYR A 115 -20.80 -9.53 -3.96
N ASP A 116 -19.85 -9.65 -3.04
CA ASP A 116 -19.93 -8.99 -1.73
C ASP A 116 -19.80 -7.47 -1.89
N ARG A 117 -18.85 -7.00 -2.71
CA ARG A 117 -18.72 -5.56 -3.04
C ARG A 117 -19.97 -5.02 -3.73
N ALA A 118 -20.51 -5.78 -4.68
CA ALA A 118 -21.72 -5.40 -5.39
C ALA A 118 -22.93 -5.34 -4.46
N GLN A 119 -23.06 -6.28 -3.53
CA GLN A 119 -24.12 -6.28 -2.54
C GLN A 119 -24.06 -5.05 -1.65
N ILE A 120 -22.88 -4.66 -1.16
CA ILE A 120 -22.70 -3.44 -0.36
C ILE A 120 -23.21 -2.21 -1.11
N LEU A 121 -22.80 -2.04 -2.37
CA LEU A 121 -23.25 -0.91 -3.19
C LEU A 121 -24.75 -0.95 -3.50
N GLN A 122 -25.33 -2.15 -3.63
CA GLN A 122 -26.76 -2.33 -3.83
C GLN A 122 -27.57 -1.99 -2.57
N GLU A 123 -27.07 -2.36 -1.40
CA GLU A 123 -27.65 -1.96 -0.11
C GLU A 123 -27.61 -0.43 0.09
N SER A 124 -26.60 0.23 -0.48
CA SER A 124 -26.47 1.69 -0.55
C SER A 124 -27.24 2.36 -1.69
N GLY A 125 -28.04 1.59 -2.45
CA GLY A 125 -29.00 2.11 -3.42
C GLY A 125 -28.61 2.00 -4.90
N ALA A 126 -27.50 1.34 -5.23
CA ALA A 126 -27.19 1.02 -6.62
C ALA A 126 -28.12 -0.09 -7.15
N ASN A 127 -28.69 0.12 -8.33
CA ASN A 127 -29.49 -0.91 -9.02
C ASN A 127 -28.61 -1.86 -9.84
N TYR A 128 -27.49 -1.35 -10.36
CA TYR A 128 -26.56 -2.10 -11.20
C TYR A 128 -25.12 -1.82 -10.78
N VAL A 129 -24.30 -2.88 -10.73
CA VAL A 129 -22.88 -2.80 -10.41
C VAL A 129 -22.07 -3.59 -11.45
N SER A 130 -20.91 -3.08 -11.85
CA SER A 130 -19.92 -3.80 -12.67
C SER A 130 -18.52 -3.44 -12.24
N GLU A 131 -17.54 -4.25 -12.66
CA GLU A 131 -16.15 -4.13 -12.26
C GLU A 131 -15.21 -4.36 -13.45
N ASN A 132 -14.18 -3.52 -13.54
CA ASN A 132 -12.97 -3.81 -14.28
C ASN A 132 -11.79 -3.92 -13.30
N VAL A 133 -10.86 -4.83 -13.59
CA VAL A 133 -9.58 -4.93 -12.88
C VAL A 133 -8.42 -4.90 -13.86
N ALA A 134 -7.25 -4.47 -13.40
CA ALA A 134 -6.00 -4.52 -14.16
C ALA A 134 -4.79 -4.53 -13.20
N PHE A 135 -3.60 -4.77 -13.74
CA PHE A 135 -2.33 -4.51 -13.04
C PHE A 135 -1.21 -4.25 -14.04
N GLY A 136 -0.13 -3.60 -13.59
CA GLY A 136 1.11 -3.47 -14.38
C GLY A 136 1.09 -2.43 -15.51
N TYR A 137 0.11 -1.52 -15.51
CA TYR A 137 0.04 -0.37 -16.42
C TYR A 137 0.53 0.88 -15.71
N TYR A 138 1.29 1.76 -16.38
CA TYR A 138 1.94 2.90 -15.71
C TYR A 138 1.40 4.27 -16.13
N ASP A 139 0.39 4.30 -17.00
CA ASP A 139 -0.30 5.52 -17.43
C ASP A 139 -1.78 5.24 -17.75
N ALA A 140 -2.62 6.27 -17.65
CA ALA A 140 -4.08 6.15 -17.76
C ALA A 140 -4.54 5.66 -19.14
N ALA A 141 -3.88 6.14 -20.21
CA ALA A 141 -4.22 5.77 -21.57
C ALA A 141 -3.96 4.28 -21.83
N SER A 142 -2.87 3.73 -21.28
CA SER A 142 -2.54 2.31 -21.40
C SER A 142 -3.53 1.40 -20.66
N VAL A 143 -4.01 1.80 -19.46
CA VAL A 143 -5.07 1.08 -18.73
C VAL A 143 -6.36 1.07 -19.55
N LEU A 144 -6.78 2.24 -20.02
CA LEU A 144 -7.99 2.38 -20.83
C LEU A 144 -7.90 1.50 -22.09
N GLN A 145 -6.78 1.57 -22.83
CA GLN A 145 -6.59 0.74 -24.02
C GLN A 145 -6.65 -0.75 -23.68
N GLY A 146 -6.00 -1.20 -22.61
CA GLY A 146 -6.04 -2.59 -22.16
C GLY A 146 -7.46 -3.06 -21.82
N TRP A 147 -8.29 -2.19 -21.23
CA TRP A 147 -9.71 -2.49 -21.02
C TRP A 147 -10.52 -2.47 -22.33
N LEU A 148 -10.26 -1.54 -23.24
CA LEU A 148 -10.98 -1.49 -24.53
C LEU A 148 -10.66 -2.68 -25.44
N ASP A 149 -9.47 -3.26 -25.32
CA ASP A 149 -9.07 -4.46 -26.08
C ASP A 149 -9.74 -5.75 -25.55
N SER A 150 -10.28 -5.72 -24.34
CA SER A 150 -11.07 -6.82 -23.77
C SER A 150 -12.57 -6.58 -24.00
N PRO A 151 -13.29 -7.47 -24.72
CA PRO A 151 -14.72 -7.31 -24.96
C PRO A 151 -15.55 -7.16 -23.67
N SER A 152 -15.18 -7.88 -22.61
CA SER A 152 -15.87 -7.80 -21.32
C SER A 152 -15.65 -6.44 -20.65
N HIS A 153 -14.39 -6.00 -20.54
CA HIS A 153 -14.08 -4.72 -19.88
C HIS A 153 -14.61 -3.52 -20.68
N LYS A 154 -14.51 -3.59 -22.01
CA LYS A 154 -15.14 -2.62 -22.91
C LYS A 154 -16.64 -2.52 -22.68
N SER A 155 -17.34 -3.65 -22.56
CA SER A 155 -18.79 -3.64 -22.32
C SER A 155 -19.18 -2.97 -20.99
N ALA A 156 -18.33 -3.06 -19.95
CA ALA A 156 -18.52 -2.34 -18.71
C ALA A 156 -18.33 -0.82 -18.90
N ILE A 157 -17.26 -0.41 -19.58
CA ILE A 157 -16.96 1.00 -19.90
C ILE A 157 -18.06 1.63 -20.75
N GLU A 158 -18.64 0.90 -21.70
CA GLU A 158 -19.73 1.36 -22.56
C GLU A 158 -21.12 1.17 -21.94
N GLY A 159 -21.16 0.61 -20.73
CA GLY A 159 -22.40 0.33 -20.00
C GLY A 159 -23.14 1.60 -19.59
N ASN A 160 -24.45 1.44 -19.38
CA ASN A 160 -25.33 2.48 -18.86
C ASN A 160 -25.14 2.63 -17.35
N TYR A 161 -24.03 3.28 -16.98
CA TYR A 161 -23.67 3.67 -15.62
C TYR A 161 -23.64 5.19 -15.49
N THR A 162 -23.78 5.66 -14.26
CA THR A 162 -23.82 7.10 -13.94
C THR A 162 -22.66 7.53 -13.04
N HIS A 163 -22.16 6.61 -12.21
CA HIS A 163 -21.04 6.88 -11.34
C HIS A 163 -19.99 5.77 -11.41
N SER A 164 -18.78 6.10 -10.96
CA SER A 164 -17.68 5.17 -10.84
C SER A 164 -16.78 5.49 -9.65
N GLY A 165 -16.15 4.48 -9.08
CA GLY A 165 -15.04 4.62 -8.14
C GLY A 165 -13.83 3.85 -8.62
N ILE A 166 -12.64 4.44 -8.51
CA ILE A 166 -11.38 3.87 -8.99
C ILE A 166 -10.39 3.79 -7.84
N GLY A 167 -9.93 2.58 -7.54
CA GLY A 167 -8.92 2.31 -6.53
C GLY A 167 -7.62 1.81 -7.18
N ILE A 168 -6.52 2.51 -6.93
CA ILE A 168 -5.20 2.17 -7.44
C ILE A 168 -4.23 2.03 -6.28
N VAL A 169 -3.71 0.82 -6.09
CA VAL A 169 -2.77 0.49 -5.01
C VAL A 169 -1.52 -0.12 -5.61
N HIS A 170 -0.35 0.31 -5.13
CA HIS A 170 0.94 -0.18 -5.62
C HIS A 170 1.47 -1.28 -4.71
N THR A 171 2.16 -2.26 -5.30
CA THR A 171 3.04 -3.16 -4.55
C THR A 171 4.26 -2.39 -4.02
N ASP A 172 5.01 -2.99 -3.10
CA ASP A 172 6.27 -2.41 -2.58
C ASP A 172 7.30 -2.12 -3.70
N ASN A 173 7.23 -2.86 -4.82
CA ASN A 173 8.08 -2.66 -5.99
C ASN A 173 7.51 -1.65 -6.99
N GLY A 174 6.42 -0.96 -6.65
CA GLY A 174 5.81 0.07 -7.48
C GLY A 174 4.96 -0.46 -8.63
N VAL A 175 4.51 -1.72 -8.59
CA VAL A 175 3.58 -2.26 -9.60
C VAL A 175 2.15 -1.88 -9.22
N PRO A 176 1.42 -1.10 -10.03
CA PRO A 176 0.05 -0.71 -9.72
C PRO A 176 -0.96 -1.82 -10.01
N TYR A 177 -1.96 -1.93 -9.14
CA TYR A 177 -3.17 -2.73 -9.29
C TYR A 177 -4.39 -1.81 -9.30
N PHE A 178 -5.36 -2.13 -10.15
CA PHE A 178 -6.49 -1.27 -10.46
C PHE A 178 -7.78 -2.03 -10.25
N THR A 179 -8.73 -1.38 -9.59
CA THR A 179 -10.13 -1.79 -9.56
C THR A 179 -10.95 -0.57 -9.95
N GLN A 180 -11.88 -0.73 -10.88
CA GLN A 180 -12.89 0.25 -11.20
C GLN A 180 -14.26 -0.36 -10.98
N LEU A 181 -15.05 0.26 -10.11
CA LEU A 181 -16.45 -0.08 -9.91
C LEU A 181 -17.33 0.92 -10.64
N PHE A 182 -18.38 0.42 -11.28
CA PHE A 182 -19.40 1.22 -11.97
C PHE A 182 -20.74 1.02 -11.29
N ILE A 183 -21.51 2.10 -11.09
CA ILE A 183 -22.85 2.02 -10.51
C ILE A 183 -23.90 2.84 -11.27
N ARG A 184 -25.16 2.41 -11.16
CA ARG A 184 -26.36 3.15 -11.58
C ARG A 184 -27.51 2.94 -10.62
#